data_AF-A0A497LPW5-F1
#
_entry.id   AF-A0A497LPW5-F1
#
_cell.length_a   1.000
_cell.length_b   1.000
_cell.length_c   1.000
_cell.angle_alpha   90.00
_cell.angle_beta   90.00
_cell.angle_gamma   90.00
#
_symmetry.space_group_name_H-M   'P 1'
#
loop_
_entity.id
_entity.type
_entity.pdbx_description
1 polymer ?
#
loop_
_entity_poly.entity_id
_entity_poly.type
_entity_poly.pdbx_seq_one_letter_code
_entity_poly.pdbx_strand_id
1 'polypeptide(L)'
;MRRSAGAMSAITGDELFAVFRRGLRNGNWRKLKERERALFKAALCYLRQGGRIVSVSVSEKLRFLIDKLNETIRMRIFRRGFERAIEILSACENFAWYPYLKKWLKEPDYIFWVVTI
;
A
#
# COMPACT_ATOMS: atom_id res chain seq x y z
N MET A 1 14.69 -1.32 14.70
CA MET A 1 14.22 -0.77 13.40
C MET A 1 15.04 -1.37 12.27
N ARG A 2 14.53 -2.38 11.55
CA ARG A 2 15.11 -2.84 10.28
C ARG A 2 14.14 -2.49 9.17
N ARG A 3 14.42 -1.41 8.43
CA ARG A 3 13.95 -1.26 7.05
C ARG A 3 14.94 -2.02 6.19
N SER A 4 14.71 -3.31 6.00
CA SER A 4 15.37 -4.07 4.95
C SER A 4 14.69 -3.75 3.63
N ALA A 5 15.49 -3.33 2.65
CA ALA A 5 15.12 -3.33 1.23
C ALA A 5 14.38 -4.63 0.92
N GLY A 6 13.22 -4.51 0.27
CA GLY A 6 12.32 -5.62 -0.02
C GLY A 6 13.05 -6.68 -0.83
N ALA A 7 13.49 -7.74 -0.16
CA ALA A 7 13.69 -9.02 -0.83
C ALA A 7 12.38 -9.31 -1.57
N MET A 8 12.43 -9.52 -2.88
CA MET A 8 11.30 -10.05 -3.65
C MET A 8 11.05 -11.49 -3.18
N SER A 9 10.52 -11.63 -1.96
CA SER A 9 10.13 -12.92 -1.41
C SER A 9 9.11 -13.55 -2.33
N ALA A 10 9.27 -14.86 -2.57
CA ALA A 10 8.29 -15.63 -3.31
C ALA A 10 6.95 -15.53 -2.58
N ILE A 11 5.88 -15.22 -3.32
CA ILE A 11 4.52 -15.19 -2.78
C ILE A 11 4.15 -16.62 -2.41
N THR A 12 3.91 -16.87 -1.13
CA THR A 12 3.49 -18.18 -0.63
C THR A 12 1.97 -18.31 -0.59
N GLY A 13 1.46 -19.54 -0.65
CA GLY A 13 0.03 -19.81 -0.55
C GLY A 13 -0.58 -19.32 0.77
N ASP A 14 0.14 -19.52 1.89
CA ASP A 14 -0.31 -19.12 3.22
C ASP A 14 -0.36 -17.60 3.38
N GLU A 15 0.65 -16.89 2.87
CA GLU A 15 0.67 -15.42 2.82
C GLU A 15 -0.54 -14.90 2.02
N LEU A 16 -0.76 -15.44 0.82
CA LEU A 16 -1.87 -15.03 -0.03
C LEU A 16 -3.23 -15.33 0.62
N PHE A 17 -3.36 -16.44 1.34
CA PHE A 17 -4.55 -16.78 2.10
C PHE A 17 -4.78 -15.84 3.30
N ALA A 18 -3.72 -15.46 4.00
CA ALA A 18 -3.82 -14.49 5.10
C ALA A 18 -4.28 -13.11 4.59
N VAL A 19 -3.73 -12.66 3.45
CA VAL A 19 -4.15 -11.43 2.78
C VAL A 19 -5.62 -11.52 2.33
N PHE A 20 -6.04 -12.65 1.78
CA PHE A 20 -7.44 -12.89 1.40
C PHE A 20 -8.38 -12.70 2.59
N ARG A 21 -8.12 -13.39 3.71
CA ARG A 21 -8.95 -13.27 4.92
C ARG A 21 -8.99 -11.85 5.46
N ARG A 22 -7.86 -11.14 5.45
CA ARG A 22 -7.79 -9.73 5.88
C ARG A 22 -8.59 -8.82 4.95
N GLY A 23 -8.45 -8.99 3.64
CA GLY A 23 -9.17 -8.22 2.62
C GLY A 23 -10.68 -8.40 2.69
N LEU A 24 -11.16 -9.60 3.06
CA LEU A 24 -12.58 -9.85 3.35
C LEU A 24 -13.04 -9.09 4.59
N ARG A 25 -12.31 -9.18 5.72
CA ARG A 25 -12.66 -8.50 6.97
C ARG A 25 -12.70 -6.98 6.82
N ASN A 26 -11.73 -6.41 6.11
CA ASN A 26 -11.62 -4.96 5.93
C ASN A 26 -12.53 -4.42 4.81
N GLY A 27 -13.30 -5.29 4.14
CA GLY A 27 -14.17 -4.92 3.02
C GLY A 27 -13.44 -4.55 1.72
N ASN A 28 -12.10 -4.53 1.71
CA ASN A 28 -11.30 -4.19 0.53
C ASN A 28 -11.49 -5.18 -0.62
N TRP A 29 -11.86 -6.43 -0.34
CA TRP A 29 -12.18 -7.42 -1.37
C TRP A 29 -13.26 -6.93 -2.34
N ARG A 30 -14.26 -6.18 -1.85
CA ARG A 30 -15.35 -5.63 -2.68
C ARG A 30 -14.87 -4.54 -3.64
N LYS A 31 -13.72 -3.92 -3.37
CA LYS A 31 -13.12 -2.87 -4.21
C LYS A 31 -12.30 -3.43 -5.38
N LEU A 32 -12.00 -4.73 -5.38
CA LEU A 32 -11.36 -5.39 -6.51
C LEU A 32 -12.35 -5.55 -7.68
N LYS A 33 -11.88 -5.33 -8.91
CA LYS A 33 -12.61 -5.63 -10.15
C LYS A 33 -12.74 -7.14 -10.32
N GLU A 34 -13.71 -7.58 -11.13
CA GLU A 34 -13.95 -9.01 -11.37
C GLU A 34 -12.71 -9.76 -11.85
N ARG A 35 -11.99 -9.22 -12.85
CA ARG A 35 -10.74 -9.80 -13.38
C ARG A 35 -9.64 -9.90 -12.32
N GLU A 36 -9.54 -8.92 -11.44
CA GLU A 36 -8.58 -8.92 -10.33
C GLU A 36 -8.90 -10.03 -9.32
N ARG A 37 -10.18 -10.21 -8.99
CA ARG A 37 -10.64 -11.30 -8.11
C ARG A 37 -10.38 -12.67 -8.73
N ALA A 38 -10.62 -12.80 -10.03
CA ALA A 38 -10.38 -14.05 -10.76
C ALA A 38 -8.88 -14.42 -10.74
N LEU A 39 -8.00 -13.47 -11.06
CA LEU A 39 -6.54 -13.67 -11.00
C LEU A 39 -6.11 -14.07 -9.58
N PHE A 40 -6.61 -13.37 -8.56
CA PHE A 40 -6.25 -13.64 -7.17
C PHE A 40 -6.69 -15.04 -6.73
N LYS A 41 -7.94 -15.44 -7.04
CA LYS A 41 -8.46 -16.77 -6.74
C LYS A 41 -7.70 -17.88 -7.49
N ALA A 42 -7.37 -17.66 -8.76
CA ALA A 42 -6.60 -18.60 -9.56
C ALA A 42 -5.19 -18.81 -8.97
N ALA A 43 -4.50 -17.72 -8.61
CA ALA A 43 -3.20 -17.77 -7.96
C ALA A 43 -3.26 -18.50 -6.62
N LEU A 44 -4.29 -18.23 -5.80
CA LEU A 44 -4.50 -18.91 -4.52
C LEU A 44 -4.71 -20.41 -4.71
N CYS A 45 -5.54 -20.82 -5.67
CA CYS A 45 -5.78 -22.22 -5.98
C CYS A 45 -4.47 -22.91 -6.43
N TYR A 46 -3.75 -22.28 -7.35
CA TYR A 46 -2.49 -22.79 -7.89
C TYR A 46 -1.41 -22.97 -6.81
N LEU A 47 -1.23 -21.98 -5.95
CA LEU A 47 -0.25 -22.05 -4.85
C LEU A 47 -0.63 -23.08 -3.78
N ARG A 48 -1.93 -23.28 -3.51
CA ARG A 48 -2.39 -24.32 -2.56
C ARG A 48 -2.16 -25.74 -3.07
N GLN A 49 -2.03 -25.92 -4.37
CA GLN A 49 -1.68 -27.20 -5.00
C GLN A 49 -0.16 -27.43 -5.06
N GLY A 50 0.64 -26.58 -4.41
CA GLY A 50 2.11 -26.67 -4.44
C GLY A 50 2.76 -25.99 -5.66
N GLY A 51 1.98 -25.27 -6.46
CA GLY A 51 2.51 -24.48 -7.58
C GLY A 51 3.41 -23.33 -7.12
N ARG A 52 4.26 -22.84 -8.03
CA ARG A 52 5.14 -21.68 -7.79
C ARG A 52 5.03 -20.67 -8.91
N ILE A 53 4.82 -19.41 -8.56
CA ILE A 53 4.73 -18.33 -9.54
C ILE A 53 6.13 -17.89 -9.93
N VAL A 54 6.54 -18.24 -11.14
CA VAL A 54 7.86 -17.89 -11.70
C VAL A 54 7.78 -16.63 -12.55
N SER A 55 6.62 -16.35 -13.16
CA SER A 55 6.43 -15.18 -14.00
C SER A 55 6.50 -13.88 -13.18
N VAL A 56 7.40 -12.98 -13.59
CA VAL A 56 7.59 -11.67 -12.96
C VAL A 56 6.34 -10.81 -13.10
N SER A 57 5.75 -10.76 -14.30
CA SER A 57 4.56 -9.93 -14.58
C SER A 57 3.32 -10.39 -13.79
N VAL A 58 3.16 -11.69 -13.58
CA VAL A 58 2.10 -12.25 -12.74
C VAL A 58 2.37 -11.91 -11.26
N SER A 59 3.63 -12.03 -10.83
CA SER A 59 4.03 -11.71 -9.46
C SER A 59 3.81 -10.24 -9.12
N GLU A 60 4.15 -9.33 -10.04
CA GLU A 60 3.92 -7.89 -9.88
C GLU A 60 2.43 -7.56 -9.79
N LYS A 61 1.62 -8.11 -10.68
CA LYS A 61 0.15 -7.94 -10.62
C LYS A 61 -0.42 -8.46 -9.31
N LEU A 62 0.05 -9.60 -8.82
CA LEU A 62 -0.40 -10.13 -7.53
C LEU A 62 0.03 -9.25 -6.36
N ARG A 63 1.27 -8.75 -6.34
CA ARG A 63 1.73 -7.80 -5.32
C ARG A 63 0.87 -6.55 -5.29
N PHE A 64 0.54 -5.99 -6.45
CA PHE A 64 -0.38 -4.87 -6.55
C PHE A 64 -1.75 -5.18 -5.92
N LEU A 65 -2.30 -6.38 -6.15
CA LEU A 65 -3.56 -6.80 -5.52
C LEU A 65 -3.43 -7.01 -4.01
N ILE A 66 -2.31 -7.57 -3.55
CA ILE A 66 -2.00 -7.73 -2.13
C ILE A 66 -1.98 -6.37 -1.43
N ASP A 67 -1.30 -5.39 -2.02
CA ASP A 67 -1.24 -4.02 -1.49
C ASP A 67 -2.63 -3.39 -1.43
N LYS A 68 -3.43 -3.54 -2.49
CA LYS A 68 -4.81 -3.04 -2.53
C LYS A 68 -5.72 -3.68 -1.47
N LEU A 69 -5.50 -4.97 -1.15
CA LEU A 69 -6.24 -5.66 -0.10
C LEU A 69 -5.76 -5.30 1.31
N ASN A 70 -4.47 -5.04 1.48
CA ASN A 70 -3.86 -4.61 2.74
C ASN A 70 -4.04 -3.12 3.04
N GLU A 71 -4.45 -2.32 2.05
CA GLU A 71 -4.62 -0.88 2.21
C GLU A 71 -5.60 -0.55 3.34
N THR A 72 -5.11 0.13 4.38
CA THR A 72 -5.94 0.57 5.49
C THR A 72 -6.46 1.99 5.27
N ILE A 73 -7.55 2.35 5.97
CA ILE A 73 -8.05 3.74 5.99
C ILE A 73 -6.93 4.70 6.42
N ARG A 74 -6.14 4.33 7.43
CA ARG A 74 -5.00 5.11 7.92
C ARG A 74 -3.96 5.36 6.83
N MET A 75 -3.62 4.35 6.03
CA MET A 75 -2.69 4.51 4.90
C MET A 75 -3.23 5.46 3.83
N ARG A 76 -4.54 5.45 3.57
CA ARG A 76 -5.17 6.37 2.60
C ARG A 76 -5.13 7.82 3.08
N ILE A 77 -5.51 8.05 4.34
CA ILE A 77 -5.43 9.36 4.96
C ILE A 77 -3.99 9.85 4.92
N PHE A 78 -3.04 9.02 5.33
CA PHE A 78 -1.62 9.38 5.29
C PHE A 78 -1.13 9.72 3.88
N ARG A 79 -1.50 8.94 2.85
CA ARG A 79 -1.12 9.21 1.46
C ARG A 79 -1.64 10.58 1.01
N ARG A 80 -2.92 10.87 1.29
CA ARG A 80 -3.54 12.16 0.95
C ARG A 80 -2.88 13.33 1.68
N GLY A 81 -2.53 13.15 2.95
CA GLY A 81 -1.82 14.17 3.73
C GLY A 81 -0.43 14.42 3.21
N PHE A 82 0.24 13.35 2.77
CA PHE A 82 1.58 13.43 2.21
C PHE A 82 1.57 14.13 0.85
N GLU A 83 0.60 13.83 -0.02
CA GLU A 83 0.38 14.56 -1.28
C GLU A 83 0.16 16.05 -1.02
N ARG A 84 -0.69 16.40 -0.05
CA ARG A 84 -0.93 17.79 0.35
C ARG A 84 0.31 18.48 0.93
N ALA A 85 1.09 17.75 1.72
CA ALA A 85 2.37 18.23 2.26
C ALA A 85 3.36 18.55 1.13
N ILE A 86 3.41 17.72 0.08
CA ILE A 86 4.23 17.97 -1.12
C ILE A 86 3.73 19.19 -1.88
N GLU A 87 2.42 19.35 -2.06
CA GLU A 87 1.84 20.53 -2.72
C GLU A 87 2.26 21.82 -2.00
N ILE A 88 2.08 21.87 -0.68
CA ILE A 88 2.52 23.00 0.17
C ILE A 88 4.02 23.22 0.02
N LEU A 89 4.80 22.14 0.00
CA LEU A 89 6.25 22.21 -0.19
C LEU A 89 6.62 22.83 -1.55
N SER A 90 5.91 22.45 -2.61
CA SER A 90 6.16 22.92 -3.97
C SER A 90 5.69 24.36 -4.21
N ALA A 91 4.66 24.81 -3.50
CA ALA A 91 4.12 26.17 -3.61
C ALA A 91 4.94 27.22 -2.84
N CYS A 92 5.74 26.81 -1.86
CA CYS A 92 6.61 27.71 -1.11
C CYS A 92 7.96 27.88 -1.82
N GLU A 93 8.11 28.96 -2.60
CA GLU A 93 9.39 29.30 -3.27
C GLU A 93 10.53 29.66 -2.29
N ASN A 94 10.23 30.07 -1.05
CA ASN A 94 11.25 30.51 -0.07
C ASN A 94 10.98 30.01 1.36
N PHE A 95 11.51 28.82 1.70
CA PHE A 95 11.48 28.28 3.07
C PHE A 95 12.35 29.02 4.08
N ALA A 96 13.16 29.99 3.63
CA ALA A 96 14.05 30.76 4.49
C ALA A 96 13.29 31.48 5.63
N TRP A 97 11.98 31.73 5.45
CA TRP A 97 11.16 32.52 6.36
C TRP A 97 10.45 31.63 7.40
N TYR A 98 10.49 30.30 7.24
CA TYR A 98 9.82 29.37 8.16
C TYR A 98 10.48 27.98 8.24
N PRO A 99 11.67 27.86 8.86
CA PRO A 99 12.38 26.59 9.03
C PRO A 99 11.58 25.53 9.82
N TYR A 100 10.64 25.97 10.66
CA TYR A 100 9.76 25.09 11.43
C TYR A 100 8.75 24.34 10.57
N LEU A 101 8.28 24.91 9.46
CA LEU A 101 7.32 24.25 8.56
C LEU A 101 7.94 23.03 7.91
N LYS A 102 9.22 23.13 7.50
CA LYS A 102 9.98 21.99 6.96
C LYS A 102 10.21 20.90 8.01
N LYS A 103 10.25 21.25 9.30
CA LYS A 103 10.35 20.29 10.40
C LYS A 103 9.00 19.60 10.62
N TRP A 104 7.91 20.34 10.70
CA TRP A 104 6.56 19.80 10.88
C TRP A 104 6.10 18.93 9.72
N LEU A 105 6.40 19.29 8.46
CA LEU A 105 6.08 18.46 7.29
C LEU A 105 6.79 17.09 7.28
N LYS A 106 7.80 16.89 8.13
CA LYS A 106 8.45 15.58 8.33
C LYS A 106 7.78 14.75 9.44
N GLU A 107 6.93 15.34 10.26
CA GLU A 107 6.28 14.69 11.38
C GLU A 107 4.99 13.99 10.92
N PRO A 108 4.84 12.68 11.15
CA PRO A 108 3.66 11.93 10.70
C PRO A 108 2.34 12.49 11.23
N ASP A 109 2.33 12.98 12.46
CA ASP A 109 1.12 13.52 13.10
C ASP A 109 0.65 14.82 12.43
N TYR A 110 1.58 15.66 11.98
CA TYR A 110 1.27 16.84 11.19
C TYR A 110 0.70 16.46 9.81
N ILE A 111 1.26 15.42 9.16
CA ILE A 111 0.73 14.90 7.88
C ILE A 111 -0.72 14.42 8.04
N PHE A 112 -1.06 13.77 9.15
CA PHE A 112 -2.45 13.38 9.43
C PHE A 112 -3.35 14.60 9.71
N TRP A 113 -2.85 15.61 10.42
CA TRP A 113 -3.60 16.83 10.72
C TRP A 113 -3.98 17.63 9.47
N VAL A 114 -3.05 17.80 8.53
CA VAL A 114 -3.25 18.55 7.27
C VAL A 114 -4.38 17.98 6.39
N VAL A 115 -4.75 16.71 6.55
CA VAL A 115 -5.89 16.10 5.82
C VAL A 115 -7.25 16.50 6.40
N THR A 116 -7.27 16.90 7.67
CA THR A 116 -8.50 17.11 8.44
C THR A 116 -9.09 18.51 8.24
N ILE A 117 -8.32 19.43 7.63
CA ILE A 117 -8.67 20.83 7.38
C ILE A 117 -8.85 21.04 5.88
#